data_AF-A0A955J0J5-F1
#
_entry.id   AF-A0A955J0J5-F1
#
_cell.length_a   1.000
_cell.length_b   1.000
_cell.length_c   1.000
_cell.angle_alpha   90.00
_cell.angle_beta   90.00
_cell.angle_gamma   90.00
#
_symmetry.space_group_name_H-M   'P 1'
#
loop_
_entity.id
_entity.type
_entity.pdbx_description
1 polymer ?
#
loop_
_entity_poly.entity_id
_entity_poly.type
_entity_poly.pdbx_seq_one_letter_code
_entity_poly.pdbx_strand_id
1 'polypeptide(L)'
;MDLHNSSAYTRRAFLMRGMTLASAATTIPCFLQRSAFAMMRPDDALTSRPGVPEDRILVVVQLGGGNDGLNTVIPFSDPQYYRARQTIGIPEREVLQLAKGSGVGLHPQLTGIKDLYDSGLCAVVQGVGYPNPNR
;
A
#
# COMPACT_ATOMS: atom_id res chain seq x y z
N MET A 1 -39.44 -50.57 9.58
CA MET A 1 -38.15 -50.18 10.19
C MET A 1 -37.12 -51.14 9.64
N ASP A 2 -36.43 -50.73 8.57
CA ASP A 2 -35.40 -51.54 7.92
C ASP A 2 -34.02 -51.12 8.42
N LEU A 3 -33.37 -51.98 9.22
CA LEU A 3 -32.08 -51.75 9.86
C LEU A 3 -30.87 -52.19 9.00
N HIS A 4 -30.94 -52.01 7.67
CA HIS A 4 -29.80 -52.28 6.79
C HIS A 4 -29.22 -50.97 6.23
N ASN A 5 -28.41 -50.33 7.07
CA ASN A 5 -27.57 -49.20 6.68
C ASN A 5 -26.38 -49.69 5.83
N SER A 6 -26.52 -49.72 4.51
CA SER A 6 -25.46 -50.15 3.57
C SER A 6 -24.43 -49.05 3.25
N SER A 7 -24.22 -48.06 4.14
CA SER A 7 -23.25 -46.98 3.90
C SER A 7 -22.48 -46.55 5.16
N ALA A 8 -22.18 -47.49 6.07
CA ALA A 8 -21.18 -47.24 7.12
C ALA A 8 -19.76 -47.39 6.54
N TYR A 9 -18.98 -46.31 6.49
CA TYR A 9 -17.56 -46.37 6.12
C TYR A 9 -16.81 -47.30 7.09
N THR A 10 -16.37 -48.46 6.60
CA THR A 10 -15.62 -49.41 7.43
C THR A 10 -14.20 -48.90 7.67
N ARG A 11 -13.58 -49.24 8.82
CA ARG A 11 -12.17 -48.92 9.11
C ARG A 11 -11.23 -49.38 7.99
N ARG A 12 -11.55 -50.53 7.38
CA ARG A 12 -10.86 -51.05 6.20
C ARG A 12 -11.04 -50.15 4.98
N ALA A 13 -12.25 -49.69 4.70
CA ALA A 13 -12.50 -48.75 3.61
C ALA A 13 -11.77 -47.41 3.84
N PHE A 14 -11.71 -46.93 5.08
CA PHE A 14 -10.94 -45.74 5.44
C PHE A 14 -9.43 -45.93 5.18
N LEU A 15 -8.84 -47.03 5.66
CA LEU A 15 -7.42 -47.32 5.45
C LEU A 15 -7.09 -47.55 3.97
N MET A 16 -7.90 -48.33 3.25
CA MET A 16 -7.67 -48.59 1.83
C MET A 16 -7.77 -47.31 1.01
N ARG A 17 -8.78 -46.46 1.26
CA ARG A 17 -8.95 -45.18 0.55
C ARG A 17 -7.87 -44.16 0.92
N GLY A 18 -7.48 -44.10 2.19
CA GLY A 18 -6.40 -43.24 2.68
C GLY A 18 -5.04 -43.60 2.08
N MET A 19 -4.72 -44.90 2.01
CA MET A 19 -3.48 -45.38 1.40
C MET A 19 -3.44 -45.13 -0.11
N THR A 20 -4.56 -45.27 -0.84
CA THR A 20 -4.61 -44.95 -2.27
C THR A 20 -4.40 -43.47 -2.58
N LEU A 21 -4.85 -42.57 -1.71
CA LEU A 21 -4.61 -41.13 -1.86
C LEU A 21 -3.14 -40.76 -1.56
N ALA A 22 -2.55 -41.39 -0.52
CA ALA A 22 -1.15 -41.16 -0.15
C ALA A 22 -0.17 -41.65 -1.23
N SER A 23 -0.42 -42.81 -1.82
CA SER A 23 0.41 -43.33 -2.92
C SER A 23 0.28 -42.48 -4.19
N ALA A 24 -0.92 -42.02 -4.53
CA ALA A 24 -1.12 -41.10 -5.65
C ALA A 24 -0.33 -39.78 -5.48
N ALA A 25 -0.22 -39.25 -4.26
CA ALA A 25 0.58 -38.05 -4.01
C ALA A 25 2.08 -38.23 -4.31
N THR A 26 2.62 -39.43 -4.16
CA THR A 26 4.04 -39.73 -4.46
C THR A 26 4.34 -39.94 -5.93
N THR A 27 3.33 -40.18 -6.77
CA THR A 27 3.49 -40.41 -8.22
C THR A 27 3.13 -39.19 -9.07
N ILE A 28 2.68 -38.10 -8.46
CA ILE A 28 2.45 -36.84 -9.18
C ILE A 28 3.80 -36.30 -9.66
N PRO A 29 3.96 -36.05 -10.98
CA PRO A 29 5.16 -35.40 -11.50
C PRO A 29 5.46 -34.09 -10.77
N CYS A 30 6.72 -33.88 -10.42
CA CYS A 30 7.17 -32.72 -9.64
C CYS A 30 6.70 -31.37 -10.21
N PHE A 31 6.53 -31.25 -11.53
CA PHE A 31 6.01 -30.02 -12.15
C PHE A 31 4.52 -29.78 -11.81
N LEU A 32 3.68 -30.81 -11.76
CA LEU A 32 2.27 -30.68 -11.37
C LEU A 32 2.13 -30.37 -9.88
N GLN A 33 2.96 -31.00 -9.05
CA GLN A 33 3.03 -30.70 -7.62
C GLN A 33 3.48 -29.24 -7.40
N ARG A 34 4.52 -28.78 -8.10
CA ARG A 34 4.97 -27.38 -8.06
C ARG A 34 3.89 -26.40 -8.53
N SER A 35 3.15 -26.71 -9.59
CA SER A 35 2.03 -25.89 -10.06
C SER A 35 0.88 -25.83 -9.04
N ALA A 36 0.51 -26.96 -8.44
CA ALA A 36 -0.53 -27.00 -7.40
C ALA A 36 -0.13 -26.20 -6.15
N PHE A 37 1.13 -26.31 -5.70
CA PHE A 37 1.65 -25.50 -4.59
C PHE A 37 1.83 -24.02 -4.97
N ALA A 38 2.14 -23.69 -6.22
CA ALA A 38 2.21 -22.30 -6.69
C ALA A 38 0.82 -21.64 -6.75
N MET A 39 -0.24 -22.38 -7.10
CA MET A 39 -1.61 -21.89 -7.01
C MET A 39 -2.09 -21.69 -5.56
N MET A 40 -1.52 -22.45 -4.62
CA MET A 40 -1.81 -22.36 -3.18
C MET A 40 -0.91 -21.37 -2.42
N ARG A 41 0.14 -20.84 -3.06
CA ARG A 41 0.89 -19.72 -2.52
C ARG A 41 0.17 -18.44 -2.93
N PRO A 42 -0.49 -17.73 -2.00
CA PRO A 42 -0.71 -16.32 -2.22
C PRO A 42 0.69 -15.69 -2.21
N ASP A 43 1.31 -15.51 -3.37
CA ASP A 43 2.44 -14.61 -3.48
C ASP A 43 1.88 -13.19 -3.26
N ASP A 44 1.78 -12.86 -1.97
CA ASP A 44 1.13 -11.72 -1.33
C ASP A 44 1.95 -10.43 -1.45
N ALA A 45 2.71 -10.27 -2.53
CA ALA A 45 3.73 -9.23 -2.55
C ALA A 45 3.21 -7.89 -3.07
N LEU A 46 2.55 -7.79 -4.23
CA LEU A 46 2.35 -6.47 -4.87
C LEU A 46 1.18 -6.32 -5.85
N THR A 47 0.28 -7.30 -6.01
CA THR A 47 -0.79 -7.18 -7.02
C THR A 47 -2.17 -7.31 -6.42
N SER A 48 -2.87 -6.18 -6.31
CA SER A 48 -4.30 -6.16 -5.98
C SER A 48 -5.07 -7.00 -6.99
N ARG A 49 -5.73 -8.07 -6.54
CA ARG A 49 -6.58 -8.91 -7.41
C ARG A 49 -7.94 -8.23 -7.58
N PRO A 50 -8.38 -7.88 -8.81
CA PRO A 50 -9.71 -7.28 -9.02
C PRO A 50 -10.82 -8.17 -8.47
N GLY A 51 -11.68 -7.63 -7.62
CA GLY A 51 -12.83 -8.34 -7.02
C GLY A 51 -12.52 -9.16 -5.76
N VAL A 52 -11.27 -9.16 -5.28
CA VAL A 52 -10.93 -9.66 -3.95
C VAL A 52 -10.82 -8.47 -3.00
N PRO A 53 -11.62 -8.39 -1.92
CA PRO A 53 -11.44 -7.35 -0.91
C PRO A 53 -10.07 -7.52 -0.27
N GLU A 54 -9.14 -6.62 -0.57
CA GLU A 54 -7.84 -6.53 0.09
C GLU A 54 -7.88 -5.32 1.03
N ASP A 55 -7.64 -5.54 2.33
CA ASP A 55 -7.73 -4.50 3.35
C ASP A 55 -6.55 -3.51 3.32
N ARG A 56 -5.54 -3.73 2.47
CA ARG A 56 -4.29 -2.93 2.40
C ARG A 56 -4.17 -2.22 1.05
N ILE A 57 -4.83 -1.08 0.91
CA ILE A 57 -4.82 -0.29 -0.32
C ILE A 57 -3.84 0.89 -0.17
N LEU A 58 -2.87 0.99 -1.09
CA LEU A 58 -2.03 2.19 -1.24
C LEU A 58 -2.53 3.01 -2.42
N VAL A 59 -2.96 4.24 -2.16
CA VAL A 59 -3.33 5.20 -3.21
C VAL A 59 -2.19 6.20 -3.37
N VAL A 60 -1.61 6.28 -4.57
CA VAL A 60 -0.57 7.25 -4.91
C VAL A 60 -1.15 8.29 -5.85
N VAL A 61 -1.14 9.55 -5.42
CA VAL A 61 -1.58 10.70 -6.24
C VAL A 61 -0.35 11.48 -6.67
N GLN A 62 0.01 11.39 -7.95
CA GLN A 62 1.08 12.18 -8.54
C GLN A 62 0.52 13.47 -9.13
N LEU A 63 0.95 14.61 -8.60
CA LEU A 63 0.60 15.92 -9.12
C LEU A 63 1.61 16.35 -10.20
N GLY A 64 1.49 15.75 -11.40
CA GLY A 64 2.31 16.10 -12.55
C GLY A 64 1.92 17.46 -13.15
N GLY A 65 2.89 18.26 -13.56
CA GLY A 65 2.65 19.55 -14.24
C GLY A 65 2.53 20.73 -13.26
N GLY A 66 1.35 21.33 -13.16
CA GLY A 66 1.11 22.66 -12.58
C GLY A 66 1.16 22.81 -11.06
N ASN A 67 1.56 21.77 -10.32
CA ASN A 67 1.73 21.87 -8.87
C ASN A 67 3.05 22.57 -8.53
N ASP A 68 2.99 23.77 -7.94
CA ASP A 68 4.18 24.41 -7.36
C ASP A 68 4.45 23.82 -5.97
N GLY A 69 5.40 22.90 -5.88
CA GLY A 69 5.75 22.22 -4.63
C GLY A 69 6.18 23.19 -3.52
N LEU A 70 6.82 24.31 -3.85
CA LEU A 70 7.26 25.29 -2.86
C LEU A 70 6.16 26.29 -2.47
N ASN A 71 5.04 26.35 -3.21
CA ASN A 71 3.81 26.99 -2.73
C ASN A 71 2.87 25.99 -2.06
N THR A 72 3.07 24.68 -2.24
CA THR A 72 2.35 23.62 -1.51
C THR A 72 2.92 23.45 -0.10
N VAL A 73 4.24 23.29 -0.01
CA VAL A 73 5.02 23.22 1.22
C VAL A 73 6.03 24.36 1.21
N ILE A 74 5.71 25.43 1.91
CA ILE A 74 6.34 26.74 1.85
C ILE A 74 7.46 26.83 2.87
N PRO A 75 8.73 27.02 2.47
CA PRO A 75 9.84 27.32 3.36
C PRO A 75 9.81 28.81 3.75
N PHE A 76 8.80 29.21 4.52
CA PHE A 76 8.50 30.61 4.83
C PHE A 76 9.60 31.30 5.63
N SER A 77 10.47 30.56 6.32
CA SER A 77 11.61 31.15 7.03
C SER A 77 12.83 31.39 6.13
N ASP A 78 12.82 30.93 4.87
CA ASP A 78 13.95 31.08 3.94
C ASP A 78 13.78 32.34 3.07
N PRO A 79 14.66 33.36 3.20
CA PRO A 79 14.62 34.54 2.35
C PRO A 79 14.82 34.25 0.84
N GLN A 80 15.45 33.13 0.48
CA GLN A 80 15.63 32.73 -0.92
C GLN A 80 14.29 32.42 -1.59
N TYR A 81 13.31 31.89 -0.85
CA TYR A 81 11.96 31.64 -1.37
C TYR A 81 11.34 32.93 -1.90
N TYR A 82 11.36 33.99 -1.10
CA TYR A 82 10.79 35.29 -1.48
C TYR A 82 11.56 35.97 -2.61
N ARG A 83 12.90 35.86 -2.62
CA ARG A 83 13.71 36.39 -3.73
C ARG A 83 13.43 35.69 -5.05
N ALA A 84 13.23 34.37 -5.02
CA ALA A 84 12.92 33.57 -6.21
C ALA A 84 11.45 33.69 -6.65
N ARG A 85 10.53 34.03 -5.74
CA ARG A 85 9.08 34.12 -5.98
C ARG A 85 8.51 35.50 -5.69
N GLN A 86 9.04 36.53 -6.35
CA GLN A 86 8.63 37.92 -6.11
C GLN A 86 7.13 38.17 -6.35
N THR A 87 6.52 37.45 -7.29
CA THR A 87 5.10 37.65 -7.68
C THR A 87 4.15 36.64 -7.05
N ILE A 88 4.63 35.43 -6.75
CA ILE A 88 3.79 34.30 -6.32
C ILE A 88 4.12 33.80 -4.92
N GLY A 89 5.08 34.43 -4.23
CA GLY A 89 5.50 34.04 -2.88
C GLY A 89 4.43 34.37 -1.85
N ILE A 90 4.16 33.42 -0.95
CA ILE A 90 3.13 33.56 0.07
C ILE A 90 3.75 34.17 1.34
N PRO A 91 3.22 35.28 1.86
CA PRO A 91 3.77 35.94 3.03
C PRO A 91 3.62 35.06 4.26
N GLU A 92 4.64 35.05 5.12
CA GLU A 92 4.71 34.19 6.33
C GLU A 92 3.43 34.22 7.18
N ARG A 93 2.79 35.39 7.32
CA ARG A 93 1.55 35.57 8.09
C ARG A 93 0.33 34.80 7.54
N GLU A 94 0.36 34.41 6.27
CA GLU A 94 -0.72 33.65 5.60
C GLU A 94 -0.42 32.15 5.56
N VAL A 95 0.79 31.75 5.91
CA VAL A 95 1.22 30.35 5.83
C VAL A 95 0.62 29.55 6.98
N LEU A 96 0.07 28.38 6.67
CA LEU A 96 -0.37 27.41 7.67
C LEU A 96 0.87 26.70 8.23
N GLN A 97 1.50 27.28 9.25
CA GLN A 97 2.75 26.77 9.82
C GLN A 97 2.57 25.33 10.31
N LEU A 98 3.52 24.45 9.96
CA LEU A 98 3.60 23.09 10.49
C LEU A 98 4.27 23.12 11.87
N ALA A 99 4.94 22.03 12.28
CA ALA A 99 5.60 21.94 13.58
C ALA A 99 6.40 23.21 13.93
N LYS A 100 6.27 23.67 15.17
CA LYS A 100 6.91 24.89 15.67
C LYS A 100 8.42 24.84 15.42
N GLY A 101 8.96 25.88 14.80
CA GLY A 101 10.40 25.97 14.50
C GLY A 101 10.87 25.16 13.29
N SER A 102 9.98 24.50 12.55
CA SER A 102 10.34 23.78 11.31
C SER A 102 10.71 24.71 10.15
N GLY A 103 10.28 25.98 10.20
CA GLY A 103 10.48 26.94 9.12
C GLY A 103 9.68 26.63 7.84
N VAL A 104 8.78 25.64 7.90
CA VAL A 104 7.96 25.20 6.76
C VAL A 104 6.48 25.16 7.11
N GLY A 105 5.63 25.44 6.12
CA GLY A 105 4.19 25.51 6.28
C GLY A 105 3.43 25.11 5.02
N LEU A 106 2.11 25.00 5.10
CA LEU A 106 1.27 24.70 3.95
C LEU A 106 0.66 25.97 3.35
N HIS A 107 0.28 25.88 2.08
CA HIS A 107 -0.55 26.89 1.41
C HIS A 107 -1.80 27.25 2.24
N PRO A 108 -2.24 28.52 2.30
CA PRO A 108 -3.42 28.95 3.07
C PRO A 108 -4.72 28.20 2.72
N GLN A 109 -4.83 27.72 1.48
CA GLN A 109 -6.01 26.97 1.01
C GLN A 109 -5.97 25.47 1.37
N LEU A 110 -4.86 24.95 1.92
CA LEU A 110 -4.72 23.54 2.28
C LEU A 110 -5.14 23.27 3.74
N THR A 111 -6.21 23.93 4.20
CA THR A 111 -6.72 23.78 5.58
C THR A 111 -7.07 22.34 5.91
N GLY A 112 -7.71 21.60 4.99
CA GLY A 112 -8.02 20.18 5.22
C GLY A 112 -6.78 19.30 5.39
N ILE A 113 -5.69 19.59 4.68
CA ILE A 113 -4.41 18.87 4.88
C ILE A 113 -3.77 19.28 6.20
N LYS A 114 -3.90 20.56 6.59
CA LYS A 114 -3.44 21.05 7.89
C LYS A 114 -4.16 20.34 9.04
N ASP A 115 -5.47 20.14 8.95
CA ASP A 115 -6.25 19.40 9.95
C ASP A 115 -5.79 17.94 10.06
N LEU A 116 -5.47 17.29 8.93
CA LEU A 116 -4.88 15.94 8.92
C LEU A 116 -3.49 15.92 9.55
N TYR A 117 -2.67 16.94 9.31
CA TYR A 117 -1.35 17.04 9.92
C TYR A 117 -1.46 17.23 11.43
N ASP A 118 -2.34 18.11 11.89
CA ASP A 118 -2.55 18.38 13.32
C ASP A 118 -3.13 17.20 14.08
N SER A 119 -3.93 16.36 13.40
CA SER A 119 -4.44 15.10 13.95
C SER A 119 -3.42 13.94 13.89
N GLY A 120 -2.21 14.16 13.35
CA GLY A 120 -1.18 13.14 13.21
C GLY A 120 -1.45 12.13 12.08
N LEU A 121 -2.39 12.43 11.19
CA LEU A 121 -2.77 11.59 10.05
C LEU A 121 -2.05 11.96 8.75
N CYS A 122 -1.31 13.07 8.73
CA CYS A 122 -0.50 13.51 7.60
C CYS A 122 0.93 13.83 8.05
N ALA A 123 1.90 13.46 7.22
CA ALA A 123 3.29 13.84 7.39
C ALA A 123 3.83 14.40 6.07
N VAL A 124 4.74 15.37 6.18
CA VAL A 124 5.46 15.95 5.05
C VAL A 124 6.88 15.42 5.07
N VAL A 125 7.32 14.81 3.96
CA VAL A 125 8.69 14.30 3.79
C VAL A 125 9.37 15.13 2.72
N GLN A 126 10.39 15.89 3.10
CA GLN A 126 11.19 16.70 2.19
C GLN A 126 12.50 16.01 1.82
N GLY A 127 13.17 16.51 0.77
CA GLY A 127 14.48 15.98 0.35
C GLY A 127 14.41 14.57 -0.27
N VAL A 128 13.24 14.18 -0.77
CA VAL A 128 13.06 12.89 -1.45
C VAL A 128 13.69 12.91 -2.85
N GLY A 129 14.49 11.89 -3.15
CA GLY A 129 15.18 11.74 -4.43
C GLY A 129 15.96 10.43 -4.47
N TYR A 130 16.50 10.08 -5.63
CA TYR A 130 17.38 8.91 -5.83
C TYR A 130 18.69 9.36 -6.48
N PRO A 131 19.81 8.64 -6.25
CA PRO A 131 21.16 9.13 -6.62
C PRO A 131 21.34 9.52 -8.09
N ASN A 132 20.69 8.80 -9.01
CA ASN A 132 20.78 9.02 -10.44
C ASN A 132 19.40 9.35 -11.01
N PRO A 133 18.91 10.60 -10.88
CA PRO A 133 17.59 10.98 -11.35
C PRO A 133 17.48 10.84 -12.88
N ASN A 134 16.52 10.04 -13.35
CA ASN A 134 16.10 10.03 -14.75
C ASN A 134 15.53 11.41 -15.10
N ARG A 135 16.07 12.03 -16.14
CA ARG A 135 15.63 13.32 -16.69
C ARG A 135 15.20 13.18 -18.13
#